data_AF-A0A8W4FC36-F1
#
_entry.id   AF-A0A8W4FC36-F1
#
_cell.length_a   1.000
_cell.length_b   1.000
_cell.length_c   1.000
_cell.angle_alpha   90.00
_cell.angle_beta   90.00
_cell.angle_gamma   90.00
#
_symmetry.space_group_name_H-M   'P 1'
#
loop_
_entity.id
_entity.type
_entity.pdbx_description
1 polymer ?
#
loop_
_entity_poly.entity_id
_entity_poly.type
_entity_poly.pdbx_seq_one_letter_code
_entity_poly.pdbx_strand_id
1 'polypeptide(L)'
;MDAAWPSDPKGPGRPVQDGVPLPTGVFHVAEKLQKRTCALCPEDLDYSVLYFSQSEDLAAHENCLLYSSGLVECESDNPSDHERNFDVESVKKEIKRGRKLKCTFCGKKGATVGCDLKSCLKNYHFFCAKKDHAVLQTDKLQGTYRYLTKQFQSFVWGPGIRNG
;
A
#
# COMPACT_ATOMS: atom_id res chain seq x y z
N MET A 1 102.69 -21.02 6.10
CA MET A 1 102.49 -21.26 4.66
C MET A 1 101.02 -21.55 4.50
N ASP A 2 100.29 -20.54 4.01
CA ASP A 2 99.10 -20.65 3.16
C ASP A 2 97.86 -21.34 3.77
N ALA A 3 96.62 -20.88 3.65
CA ALA A 3 96.05 -19.81 2.84
C ALA A 3 94.65 -19.43 3.36
N ALA A 4 94.26 -18.20 3.02
CA ALA A 4 92.94 -17.78 2.53
C ALA A 4 91.70 -17.83 3.46
N TRP A 5 91.35 -16.63 3.94
CA TRP A 5 89.98 -16.13 4.11
C TRP A 5 89.33 -15.89 2.71
N PRO A 6 88.01 -16.07 2.55
CA PRO A 6 87.15 -14.92 2.25
C PRO A 6 85.84 -14.98 3.07
N SER A 7 85.52 -13.98 3.89
CA SER A 7 84.79 -12.74 3.60
C SER A 7 83.28 -12.93 3.79
N ASP A 8 82.84 -12.74 5.03
CA ASP A 8 81.52 -12.21 5.42
C ASP A 8 81.19 -10.88 4.68
N PRO A 9 80.02 -10.21 4.81
CA PRO A 9 78.71 -10.55 5.40
C PRO A 9 77.51 -9.98 4.58
N LYS A 10 76.31 -10.00 5.19
CA LYS A 10 75.17 -9.04 5.10
C LYS A 10 73.90 -9.75 4.62
N GLY A 11 72.81 -9.78 5.37
CA GLY A 11 72.41 -8.97 6.52
C GLY A 11 70.90 -9.17 6.73
N PRO A 12 70.20 -8.25 7.40
CA PRO A 12 69.74 -8.54 8.74
C PRO A 12 68.22 -8.42 8.92
N GLY A 13 67.75 -8.97 10.05
CA GLY A 13 66.73 -8.34 10.89
C GLY A 13 65.30 -8.32 10.37
N ARG A 14 64.44 -9.20 10.92
CA ARG A 14 63.02 -8.88 11.02
C ARG A 14 62.82 -7.81 12.11
N PRO A 15 62.20 -6.66 11.81
CA PRO A 15 61.59 -5.83 12.83
C PRO A 15 60.21 -6.37 13.19
N VAL A 16 59.89 -6.31 14.48
CA VAL A 16 58.53 -6.33 15.05
C VAL A 16 57.93 -4.92 14.90
N GLN A 17 56.61 -4.79 15.11
CA GLN A 17 55.76 -3.57 15.25
C GLN A 17 55.00 -3.21 13.95
N ASP A 18 53.72 -2.80 13.87
CA ASP A 18 52.72 -2.28 14.82
C ASP A 18 51.30 -2.49 14.24
N GLY A 19 50.28 -2.33 15.09
CA GLY A 19 48.88 -2.60 14.77
C GLY A 19 48.21 -1.65 13.76
N VAL A 20 47.16 -2.17 13.13
CA VAL A 20 46.06 -1.37 12.57
C VAL A 20 44.76 -2.07 12.99
N PRO A 21 43.93 -1.49 13.88
CA PRO A 21 42.56 -1.96 14.03
C PRO A 21 41.82 -1.62 12.75
N LEU A 22 41.34 -2.64 12.03
CA LEU A 22 40.46 -2.46 10.90
C LEU A 22 39.12 -1.91 11.42
N PRO A 23 38.66 -0.71 11.04
CA PRO A 23 37.29 -0.34 11.29
C PRO A 23 36.47 -1.06 10.23
N THR A 24 36.10 -2.32 10.47
CA THR A 24 34.93 -2.91 9.82
C THR A 24 33.71 -2.33 10.51
N GLY A 25 33.55 -1.00 10.39
CA GLY A 25 32.32 -0.29 10.67
C GLY A 25 31.31 -0.68 9.61
N VAL A 26 30.84 -1.93 9.67
CA VAL A 26 29.58 -2.29 9.05
C VAL A 26 28.53 -1.56 9.87
N PHE A 27 28.14 -0.38 9.42
CA PHE A 27 26.95 0.28 9.94
C PHE A 27 25.79 -0.65 9.62
N HIS A 28 25.41 -1.51 10.58
CA HIS A 28 24.14 -2.19 10.55
C HIS A 28 23.07 -1.12 10.71
N VAL A 29 22.63 -0.54 9.58
CA VAL A 29 21.38 0.22 9.55
C VAL A 29 20.30 -0.82 9.81
N ALA A 30 19.86 -0.92 11.07
CA ALA A 30 18.71 -1.74 11.41
C ALA A 30 17.50 -1.14 10.69
N GLU A 31 17.08 -1.78 9.60
CA GLU A 31 15.87 -1.41 8.88
C GLU A 31 14.66 -1.66 9.81
N LYS A 32 14.13 -0.58 10.37
CA LYS A 32 12.96 -0.62 11.24
C LYS A 32 11.70 -0.55 10.39
N LEU A 33 10.95 -1.64 10.32
CA LEU A 33 9.61 -1.64 9.74
C LEU A 33 8.65 -0.87 10.65
N GLN A 34 7.94 0.12 10.09
CA GLN A 34 6.95 0.92 10.82
C GLN A 34 5.53 0.45 10.48
N LYS A 35 4.72 0.15 11.50
CA LYS A 35 3.29 -0.12 11.29
C LYS A 35 2.60 1.19 10.89
N ARG A 36 1.89 1.16 9.76
CA ARG A 36 1.03 2.26 9.30
C ARG A 36 -0.43 1.85 9.43
N THR A 37 -1.30 2.83 9.67
CA THR A 37 -2.75 2.61 9.76
C THR A 37 -3.43 3.14 8.51
N CYS A 38 -4.47 2.46 8.06
CA CYS A 38 -5.24 2.89 6.90
C CYS A 38 -6.07 4.13 7.23
N ALA A 39 -5.96 5.19 6.43
CA ALA A 39 -6.71 6.44 6.63
C ALA A 39 -8.22 6.32 6.31
N LEU A 40 -8.66 5.22 5.69
CA LEU A 40 -10.02 5.01 5.19
C LEU A 40 -10.81 3.95 5.97
N CYS A 41 -10.20 3.17 6.85
CA CYS A 41 -10.93 2.20 7.65
C CYS A 41 -10.49 2.19 9.12
N PRO A 42 -11.41 1.91 10.05
CA PRO A 42 -11.10 1.87 11.48
C PRO A 42 -10.51 0.53 11.94
N GLU A 43 -10.33 -0.45 11.03
CA GLU A 43 -9.81 -1.78 11.37
C GLU A 43 -8.35 -1.93 10.92
N ASP A 44 -7.52 -2.41 11.86
CA ASP A 44 -6.18 -2.96 11.62
C ASP A 44 -6.32 -4.37 11.01
N LEU A 45 -6.82 -4.44 9.78
CA LEU A 45 -6.86 -5.71 9.06
C LEU A 45 -5.56 -5.90 8.30
N ASP A 46 -4.66 -6.68 8.90
CA ASP A 46 -3.27 -6.87 8.47
C ASP A 46 -3.10 -7.65 7.13
N TYR A 47 -4.19 -7.97 6.42
CA TYR A 47 -4.17 -8.85 5.23
C TYR A 47 -4.35 -8.13 3.89
N SER A 48 -4.41 -6.79 3.86
CA SER A 48 -4.53 -6.02 2.62
C SER A 48 -3.26 -5.24 2.29
N VAL A 49 -2.94 -5.17 0.99
CA VAL A 49 -1.84 -4.34 0.47
C VAL A 49 -2.05 -2.89 0.91
N LEU A 50 -1.03 -2.29 1.53
CA LEU A 50 -1.02 -0.89 1.95
C LEU A 50 -0.25 -0.06 0.92
N TYR A 51 -0.93 0.90 0.30
CA TYR A 51 -0.28 1.98 -0.42
C TYR A 51 0.17 3.03 0.58
N PHE A 52 1.41 3.51 0.45
CA PHE A 52 1.95 4.57 1.30
C PHE A 52 2.49 5.73 0.46
N SER A 53 2.31 6.95 0.96
CA SER A 53 3.01 8.14 0.46
C SER A 53 3.94 8.64 1.56
N GLN A 54 5.26 8.53 1.32
CA GLN A 54 6.29 8.95 2.28
C GLN A 54 6.28 10.48 2.51
N SER A 55 6.00 11.26 1.46
CA SER A 55 5.94 12.71 1.53
C SER A 55 4.74 13.23 2.34
N GLU A 56 3.65 12.46 2.39
CA GLU A 56 2.37 12.91 2.95
C GLU A 56 1.94 12.12 4.18
N ASP A 57 2.80 11.23 4.68
CA ASP A 57 2.57 10.36 5.82
C ASP A 57 1.22 9.62 5.77
N LEU A 58 0.80 9.24 4.56
CA LEU A 58 -0.51 8.68 4.27
C LEU A 58 -0.37 7.21 3.93
N ALA A 59 -1.19 6.36 4.55
CA ALA A 59 -1.33 4.98 4.17
C ALA A 59 -2.81 4.60 4.00
N ALA A 60 -3.12 3.79 3.00
CA ALA A 60 -4.45 3.27 2.78
C ALA A 60 -4.40 1.88 2.16
N HIS A 61 -5.32 1.00 2.55
CA HIS A 61 -5.44 -0.30 1.92
C HIS A 61 -5.88 -0.14 0.46
N GLU A 62 -5.31 -0.95 -0.42
CA GLU A 62 -5.67 -1.03 -1.84
C GLU A 62 -7.20 -1.15 -2.01
N ASN A 63 -7.82 -2.12 -1.35
CA ASN A 63 -9.28 -2.31 -1.43
C ASN A 63 -10.07 -1.10 -0.90
N CYS A 64 -9.53 -0.34 0.06
CA CYS A 64 -10.18 0.89 0.52
C CYS A 64 -10.08 2.01 -0.51
N LEU A 65 -8.99 2.06 -1.29
CA LEU A 65 -8.82 3.01 -2.39
C LEU A 65 -9.72 2.65 -3.58
N LEU A 66 -9.68 1.39 -4.03
CA LEU A 66 -10.42 0.92 -5.21
C LEU A 66 -11.94 1.13 -5.08
N TYR A 67 -12.51 0.80 -3.92
CA TYR A 67 -13.96 0.88 -3.71
C TYR A 67 -14.43 2.26 -3.25
N SER A 68 -13.53 3.24 -3.17
CA SER A 68 -13.89 4.60 -2.79
C SER A 68 -14.56 5.31 -3.96
N SER A 69 -15.78 5.79 -3.77
CA SER A 69 -16.62 6.28 -4.88
C SER A 69 -16.09 7.51 -5.63
N GLY A 70 -15.10 8.22 -5.09
CA GLY A 70 -14.48 9.41 -5.68
C GLY A 70 -13.05 9.21 -6.14
N LEU A 71 -12.53 7.97 -6.15
CA LEU A 71 -11.19 7.67 -6.67
C LEU A 71 -11.31 7.05 -8.06
N VAL A 72 -10.62 7.66 -9.01
CA VAL A 72 -10.42 7.15 -10.35
C VAL A 72 -8.98 6.66 -10.42
N GLU A 73 -8.77 5.45 -10.94
CA GLU A 73 -7.41 4.95 -11.22
C GLU A 73 -6.77 5.87 -12.26
N CYS A 74 -5.54 6.32 -12.03
CA CYS A 74 -4.79 7.02 -13.07
C CYS A 74 -4.31 5.97 -14.07
N GLU A 75 -4.82 6.02 -15.30
CA GLU A 75 -4.29 5.23 -16.41
C GLU A 75 -2.84 5.67 -16.67
N SER A 76 -1.90 4.73 -16.65
CA SER A 76 -0.57 4.97 -17.19
C SER A 76 -0.67 4.99 -18.72
N ASP A 77 0.16 5.82 -19.37
CA ASP A 77 0.24 5.88 -20.85
C ASP A 77 0.73 4.57 -21.50
N ASN A 78 1.07 3.55 -20.69
CA ASN A 78 1.53 2.23 -21.14
C ASN A 78 0.64 1.11 -20.59
N PRO A 79 -0.19 0.47 -21.43
CA PRO A 79 -1.09 -0.62 -21.03
C PRO A 79 -0.38 -1.92 -20.59
N SER A 80 0.95 -1.97 -20.66
CA SER A 80 1.78 -3.07 -20.17
C SER A 80 2.22 -2.93 -18.71
N ASP A 81 2.16 -1.72 -18.14
CA ASP A 81 2.40 -1.53 -16.71
C ASP A 81 1.08 -1.73 -15.96
N HIS A 82 0.89 -2.93 -15.42
CA HIS A 82 -0.22 -3.25 -14.51
C HIS A 82 -0.08 -2.57 -13.14
N GLU A 83 0.76 -1.55 -13.02
CA GLU A 83 1.01 -0.83 -11.78
C GLU A 83 -0.09 0.23 -11.57
N ARG A 84 -1.10 -0.16 -10.77
CA ARG A 84 -2.19 0.75 -10.39
C ARG A 84 -1.65 1.86 -9.50
N ASN A 85 -1.82 3.09 -9.97
CA ASN A 85 -1.42 4.31 -9.28
C ASN A 85 -2.64 5.14 -8.86
N PHE A 86 -2.57 5.71 -7.67
CA PHE A 86 -3.60 6.62 -7.14
C PHE A 86 -3.00 8.01 -6.98
N ASP A 87 -3.66 9.01 -7.55
CA ASP A 87 -3.29 10.41 -7.31
C ASP A 87 -3.48 10.76 -5.82
N VAL A 88 -2.39 11.16 -5.16
CA VAL A 88 -2.37 11.45 -3.72
C VAL A 88 -3.31 12.61 -3.37
N GLU A 89 -3.46 13.59 -4.27
CA GLU A 89 -4.38 14.71 -4.03
C GLU A 89 -5.85 14.26 -4.04
N SER A 90 -6.20 13.38 -4.97
CA SER A 90 -7.51 12.72 -5.05
C SER A 90 -7.78 11.88 -3.80
N VAL A 91 -6.80 11.09 -3.33
CA VAL A 91 -6.89 10.33 -2.07
C VAL A 91 -7.14 11.26 -0.87
N LYS A 92 -6.43 12.38 -0.78
CA LYS A 92 -6.64 13.38 0.29
C LYS A 92 -8.04 14.00 0.24
N LYS A 93 -8.51 14.38 -0.95
CA LYS A 93 -9.88 14.91 -1.15
C LYS A 93 -10.91 13.91 -0.66
N GLU A 94 -10.68 12.64 -0.97
CA GLU A 94 -11.57 11.54 -0.61
C GLU A 94 -11.57 11.23 0.88
N ILE A 95 -10.41 11.24 1.54
CA ILE A 95 -10.33 11.16 3.01
C ILE A 95 -11.09 12.33 3.65
N LYS A 96 -10.91 13.55 3.12
CA LYS A 96 -11.60 14.74 3.61
C LYS A 96 -13.13 14.63 3.43
N ARG A 97 -13.59 14.03 2.34
CA ARG A 97 -15.01 13.69 2.11
C ARG A 97 -15.47 12.64 3.13
N GLY A 98 -14.73 11.54 3.28
CA GLY A 98 -15.03 10.44 4.20
C GLY A 98 -15.17 10.88 5.66
N ARG A 99 -14.40 11.86 6.12
CA ARG A 99 -14.53 12.45 7.48
C ARG A 99 -15.93 13.02 7.77
N LYS A 100 -16.69 13.40 6.74
CA LYS A 100 -18.06 13.89 6.87
C LYS A 100 -19.10 12.77 6.81
N LEU A 101 -18.74 11.60 6.32
CA LEU A 101 -19.65 10.47 6.10
C LEU A 101 -19.58 9.46 7.23
N LYS A 102 -20.73 9.00 7.69
CA LYS A 102 -20.86 7.97 8.72
C LYS A 102 -21.13 6.62 8.07
N CYS A 103 -20.46 5.59 8.57
CA CYS A 103 -20.71 4.22 8.18
C CYS A 103 -22.09 3.77 8.65
N THR A 104 -22.90 3.23 7.75
CA THR A 104 -24.22 2.67 8.08
C THR A 104 -24.12 1.43 8.98
N PHE A 105 -23.05 0.65 8.88
CA PHE A 105 -22.83 -0.55 9.69
C PHE A 105 -22.29 -0.24 11.10
N CYS A 106 -21.15 0.47 11.19
CA CYS A 106 -20.48 0.70 12.48
C CYS A 106 -20.71 2.08 13.11
N GLY A 107 -21.39 3.00 12.40
CA GLY A 107 -21.70 4.36 12.88
C GLY A 107 -20.52 5.34 12.91
N LYS A 108 -19.28 4.87 12.70
CA LYS A 108 -18.06 5.70 12.73
C LYS A 108 -17.86 6.50 11.43
N LYS A 109 -17.10 7.60 11.52
CA LYS A 109 -16.74 8.45 10.37
C LYS A 109 -15.73 7.75 9.44
N GLY A 110 -15.53 8.28 8.24
CA GLY A 110 -14.53 7.78 7.27
C GLY A 110 -15.10 6.83 6.22
N ALA A 111 -16.42 6.71 6.12
CA ALA A 111 -17.07 5.77 5.22
C ALA A 111 -17.10 6.30 3.78
N THR A 112 -16.12 5.92 2.97
CA THR A 112 -15.99 6.41 1.59
C THR A 112 -16.59 5.49 0.53
N VAL A 113 -16.94 4.25 0.88
CA VAL A 113 -17.60 3.30 -0.01
C VAL A 113 -19.10 3.60 -0.06
N GLY A 114 -19.55 4.32 -1.09
CA GLY A 114 -20.94 4.66 -1.32
C GLY A 114 -21.68 3.62 -2.16
N CYS A 115 -23.00 3.56 -2.03
CA CYS A 115 -23.85 2.77 -2.94
C CYS A 115 -23.89 3.36 -4.35
N ASP A 116 -23.74 2.49 -5.34
CA ASP A 116 -23.81 2.88 -6.75
C ASP A 116 -25.23 3.29 -7.18
N LEU A 117 -26.24 2.96 -6.37
CA LEU A 117 -27.60 3.43 -6.55
C LEU A 117 -27.71 4.92 -6.19
N LYS A 118 -28.10 5.75 -7.16
CA LYS A 118 -28.31 7.20 -6.97
C LYS A 118 -29.28 7.54 -5.83
N SER A 119 -30.27 6.69 -5.57
CA SER A 119 -31.26 6.87 -4.49
C SER A 119 -30.79 6.35 -3.13
N CYS A 120 -29.67 5.61 -3.08
CA CYS A 120 -29.17 5.01 -1.86
C CYS A 120 -28.10 5.90 -1.22
N LEU A 121 -28.43 6.47 -0.07
CA LEU A 121 -27.52 7.35 0.69
C LEU A 121 -26.63 6.60 1.68
N LYS A 122 -26.54 5.26 1.55
CA LYS A 122 -25.75 4.45 2.47
C LYS A 122 -24.27 4.53 2.12
N ASN A 123 -23.45 4.70 3.16
CA ASN A 123 -22.00 4.79 3.06
C ASN A 123 -21.38 3.79 4.02
N TYR A 124 -20.29 3.15 3.62
CA TYR A 124 -19.61 2.13 4.41
C TYR A 124 -18.09 2.30 4.39
N HIS A 125 -17.42 1.72 5.39
CA HIS A 125 -16.04 1.29 5.18
C HIS A 125 -16.05 0.02 4.33
N PHE A 126 -14.98 -0.25 3.58
CA PHE A 126 -14.88 -1.44 2.73
C PHE A 126 -15.22 -2.75 3.48
N PHE A 127 -14.57 -3.00 4.61
CA PHE A 127 -14.81 -4.22 5.39
C PHE A 127 -16.18 -4.24 6.09
N CYS A 128 -16.72 -3.07 6.43
CA CYS A 128 -18.08 -2.95 6.94
C CYS A 128 -19.13 -3.32 5.88
N ALA A 129 -18.93 -2.89 4.63
CA ALA A 129 -19.77 -3.30 3.51
C ALA A 129 -19.74 -4.82 3.30
N LYS A 130 -18.56 -5.44 3.40
CA LYS A 130 -18.41 -6.90 3.32
C LYS A 130 -19.17 -7.63 4.45
N LYS A 131 -19.15 -7.09 5.67
CA LYS A 131 -19.88 -7.62 6.83
C LYS A 131 -21.40 -7.44 6.71
N ASP A 132 -21.87 -6.36 6.10
CA ASP A 132 -23.30 -6.07 5.88
C ASP A 132 -23.92 -6.86 4.69
N HIS A 133 -23.28 -7.96 4.29
CA HIS A 133 -23.70 -8.83 3.17
C HIS A 133 -23.95 -8.09 1.86
N ALA A 134 -23.20 -7.02 1.60
CA ALA A 134 -23.30 -6.33 0.35
C ALA A 134 -22.57 -7.07 -0.77
N VAL A 135 -23.00 -6.79 -2.00
CA VAL A 135 -22.36 -7.33 -3.20
C VAL A 135 -21.30 -6.35 -3.64
N LEU A 136 -20.05 -6.80 -3.64
CA LEU A 136 -18.94 -6.09 -4.25
C LEU A 136 -18.85 -6.57 -5.70
N GLN A 137 -19.09 -5.67 -6.65
CA GLN A 137 -18.89 -5.93 -8.07
C GLN A 137 -17.49 -5.43 -8.46
N THR A 138 -16.71 -6.30 -9.08
CA THR A 138 -15.37 -5.97 -9.58
C THR A 138 -15.26 -6.37 -11.04
N ASP A 139 -14.91 -5.42 -11.89
CA ASP A 139 -14.40 -5.66 -13.22
C ASP A 139 -12.98 -5.10 -13.30
N LYS A 140 -11.99 -6.00 -13.23
CA LYS A 140 -10.58 -5.62 -13.28
C LYS A 140 -10.13 -5.16 -14.67
N LEU A 141 -10.84 -5.56 -15.73
CA LEU A 141 -10.50 -5.17 -17.11
C LEU A 141 -10.98 -3.75 -17.39
N GLN A 142 -12.11 -3.37 -16.81
CA GLN A 142 -12.69 -2.02 -16.92
C GLN A 142 -12.37 -1.12 -15.72
N GLY A 143 -11.50 -1.54 -14.80
CA GLY A 143 -11.15 -0.77 -13.59
C GLY A 143 -12.36 -0.41 -12.70
N THR A 144 -13.44 -1.20 -12.76
CA THR A 144 -14.71 -0.86 -12.11
C THR A 144 -14.89 -1.61 -10.80
N TYR A 145 -15.01 -0.86 -9.70
CA TYR A 145 -15.20 -1.40 -8.35
C TYR A 145 -16.43 -0.74 -7.72
N ARG A 146 -17.52 -1.51 -7.55
CA ARG A 146 -18.82 -1.00 -7.11
C ARG A 146 -19.36 -1.73 -5.90
N TYR A 147 -20.09 -1.01 -5.07
CA TYR A 147 -20.82 -1.52 -3.91
C TYR A 147 -22.33 -1.47 -4.18
N LEU A 148 -22.97 -2.63 -4.13
CA LEU A 148 -24.40 -2.81 -4.40
C LEU A 148 -25.11 -3.40 -3.17
N THR A 149 -26.22 -2.77 -2.78
CA THR A 149 -27.07 -3.28 -1.70
C THR A 149 -27.97 -4.42 -2.20
N LYS A 150 -28.44 -5.28 -1.31
CA LYS A 150 -29.39 -6.36 -1.65
C LYS A 150 -30.67 -5.88 -2.36
N GLN A 151 -31.13 -4.66 -2.10
CA GLN A 151 -32.29 -4.07 -2.79
C GLN A 151 -32.08 -3.94 -4.32
N PHE A 152 -30.82 -3.96 -4.78
CA PHE A 152 -30.47 -3.88 -6.19
C PHE A 152 -30.38 -5.25 -6.89
N GLN A 153 -30.07 -6.33 -6.15
CA GLN A 153 -29.93 -7.67 -6.77
C GLN A 153 -31.22 -8.12 -7.48
N SER A 154 -32.38 -7.73 -6.96
CA SER A 154 -33.68 -8.01 -7.58
C SER A 154 -33.92 -7.27 -8.90
N PHE A 155 -33.17 -6.21 -9.20
CA PHE A 155 -33.36 -5.39 -10.41
C PHE A 155 -32.40 -5.76 -11.56
N VAL A 156 -31.21 -6.28 -11.25
CA VAL A 156 -30.19 -6.65 -12.27
C VAL A 156 -30.26 -8.11 -12.70
N TRP A 157 -30.78 -9.00 -11.84
CA TRP A 157 -30.87 -10.44 -12.11
C TRP A 157 -32.32 -10.98 -12.09
N GLY A 158 -33.32 -10.11 -12.22
CA GLY A 158 -34.70 -10.50 -12.44
C GLY A 158 -34.96 -10.84 -13.92
N PRO A 159 -35.73 -11.89 -14.26
CA PRO A 159 -36.14 -12.15 -15.64
C PRO A 159 -37.14 -11.07 -16.07
N GLY A 160 -36.66 -10.05 -16.76
CA GLY A 160 -37.51 -9.13 -17.52
C GLY A 160 -37.27 -7.65 -17.25
N ILE A 161 -36.35 -7.05 -18.00
CA ILE A 161 -36.50 -5.66 -18.41
C ILE A 161 -36.60 -5.68 -19.94
N ARG A 162 -37.82 -5.42 -20.41
CA ARG A 162 -38.13 -5.06 -21.80
C ARG A 162 -37.50 -3.68 -22.04
N ASN A 163 -36.63 -3.58 -23.03
CA ASN A 163 -36.23 -2.29 -23.59
C ASN A 163 -37.49 -1.61 -24.14
N GLY A 164 -37.80 -0.42 -23.63
CA GLY A 164 -38.70 0.54 -24.23
C GLY A 164 -37.90 1.59 -24.97
#